data_AF-A0A2D6Q2B2-F1
#
_entry.id   AF-A0A2D6Q2B2-F1
#
_cell.length_a   1.000
_cell.length_b   1.000
_cell.length_c   1.000
_cell.angle_alpha   90.00
_cell.angle_beta   90.00
_cell.angle_gamma   90.00
#
_symmetry.space_group_name_H-M   'P 1'
#
loop_
_entity.id
_entity.type
_entity.pdbx_description
1 polymer ?
#
loop_
_entity_poly.entity_id
_entity_poly.type
_entity_poly.pdbx_seq_one_letter_code
_entity_poly.pdbx_strand_id
1 'polypeptide(L)' 'MSKKKLKQTGGAQAIIDYCLNRFCPPLIIGFLLWSHFAIDNWKPYAIMAMYLFAERFHYNVGYAVGYCKREGIAFEIEK' A
#
# COMPACT_ATOMS: atom_id res chain seq x y z
N MET A 1 26.82 5.48 -10.02
CA MET A 1 25.40 5.39 -9.62
C MET A 1 24.82 4.10 -10.20
N SER A 2 24.73 3.05 -9.38
CA SER A 2 24.41 1.69 -9.83
C SER A 2 22.96 1.60 -10.29
N LYS A 3 22.75 1.40 -11.61
CA LYS A 3 21.43 1.12 -12.19
C LYS A 3 20.99 -0.27 -11.70
N LYS A 4 20.25 -0.32 -10.59
CA LYS A 4 19.52 -1.54 -10.22
C LYS A 4 18.53 -1.81 -11.36
N LYS A 5 18.84 -2.80 -12.21
CA LYS A 5 17.91 -3.36 -13.18
C LYS A 5 16.67 -3.79 -12.39
N LEU A 6 15.57 -3.05 -12.54
CA LEU A 6 14.24 -3.53 -12.19
C LEU A 6 14.04 -4.79 -13.03
N LYS A 7 14.17 -5.95 -12.39
CA LYS A 7 13.90 -7.25 -12.99
C LYS A 7 12.41 -7.22 -13.31
N GLN A 8 12.08 -7.04 -14.59
CA GLN A 8 10.73 -7.11 -15.10
C GLN A 8 10.28 -8.57 -14.95
N THR A 9 9.77 -8.90 -13.77
CA THR A 9 9.15 -10.19 -13.50
C THR A 9 7.88 -10.24 -14.35
N GLY A 10 7.63 -11.39 -14.99
CA GLY A 10 6.52 -11.56 -15.93
C GLY A 10 5.19 -11.10 -15.32
N GLY A 11 4.23 -10.70 -16.17
CA GLY A 11 3.00 -10.02 -15.74
C GLY A 11 2.28 -10.64 -14.54
N ALA A 12 2.30 -11.97 -14.41
CA ALA A 12 1.73 -12.69 -13.27
C ALA A 12 2.42 -12.39 -11.93
N GLN A 13 3.76 -12.33 -11.87
CA GLN A 13 4.48 -12.01 -10.64
C GLN A 13 4.23 -10.57 -10.20
N ALA A 14 4.18 -9.63 -11.16
CA ALA A 14 3.91 -8.23 -10.87
C ALA A 14 2.51 -8.03 -10.26
N ILE A 15 1.50 -8.79 -10.74
CA ILE A 15 0.15 -8.78 -10.17
C ILE A 15 0.15 -9.36 -8.76
N ILE A 16 0.88 -10.45 -8.52
CA ILE A 16 0.96 -11.07 -7.19
C ILE A 16 1.62 -10.13 -6.18
N ASP A 17 2.76 -9.53 -6.53
CA ASP A 17 3.46 -8.57 -5.66
C ASP A 17 2.59 -7.33 -5.38
N TYR A 18 1.86 -6.87 -6.39
CA TYR A 18 0.88 -5.79 -6.25
C TYR A 18 -0.23 -6.18 -5.27
N CYS A 19 -0.83 -7.36 -5.42
CA CYS A 19 -1.90 -7.84 -4.56
C CYS A 19 -1.40 -8.07 -3.13
N LEU A 20 -0.22 -8.67 -2.95
CA LEU A 20 0.37 -8.83 -1.63
C LEU A 20 0.58 -7.48 -0.96
N ASN A 21 1.16 -6.50 -1.66
CA ASN A 21 1.44 -5.22 -1.04
C ASN A 21 0.17 -4.40 -0.75
N ARG A 22 -0.89 -4.60 -1.53
CA ARG A 22 -2.20 -3.95 -1.34
C ARG A 22 -3.00 -4.58 -0.19
N PHE A 23 -2.99 -5.90 -0.05
CA PHE A 23 -3.89 -6.61 0.88
C PHE A 23 -3.20 -7.13 2.15
N CYS A 24 -1.88 -7.33 2.14
CA CYS A 24 -1.15 -7.82 3.32
C CYS A 24 -1.22 -6.85 4.52
N PRO A 25 -1.02 -5.53 4.34
CA PRO A 25 -1.08 -4.60 5.48
C PRO A 25 -2.46 -4.54 6.16
N PRO A 26 -3.59 -4.44 5.43
CA PRO A 26 -4.93 -4.53 6.02
C PRO A 26 -5.21 -5.86 6.72
N LEU A 27 -4.75 -6.98 6.15
CA LEU A 27 -4.94 -8.31 6.74
C LEU A 27 -4.21 -8.45 8.08
N ILE A 28 -2.96 -8.01 8.15
CA ILE A 28 -2.17 -8.06 9.40
C ILE A 28 -2.80 -7.15 10.45
N ILE A 29 -3.15 -5.92 10.08
CA ILE A 29 -3.75 -4.95 11.01
C ILE A 29 -5.12 -5.43 11.49
N GLY A 30 -5.94 -6.00 10.60
CA GLY A 30 -7.22 -6.59 10.96
C GLY A 30 -7.10 -7.77 11.90
N PHE A 31 -6.15 -8.66 11.62
CA PHE A 31 -5.86 -9.78 12.51
C PHE A 31 -5.39 -9.30 13.89
N LEU A 32 -4.49 -8.31 13.95
CA LEU A 32 -4.00 -7.75 15.21
C LEU A 32 -5.13 -7.10 16.03
N LEU A 33 -5.96 -6.28 15.38
CA LEU A 33 -7.11 -5.64 16.02
C LEU A 33 -8.10 -6.68 16.55
N TRP A 34 -8.36 -7.74 15.79
CA TRP A 34 -9.26 -8.82 16.20
C TRP A 34 -8.69 -9.67 17.33
N SER A 35 -7.37 -9.89 17.37
CA SER A 35 -6.70 -10.64 18.45
C SER A 35 -6.76 -9.92 19.79
N HIS A 36 -6.85 -8.58 19.77
CA HIS A 36 -6.75 -7.75 20.98
C HIS A 36 -8.10 -7.12 21.39
N PHE A 37 -9.05 -6.99 20.46
CA PHE A 37 -10.41 -6.50 20.73
C PHE A 37 -11.42 -7.60 20.42
N ALA A 38 -12.22 -7.98 21.42
CA ALA A 38 -13.39 -8.83 21.20
C ALA A 38 -14.34 -8.17 20.18
N ILE A 39 -14.94 -9.01 19.31
CA ILE A 39 -15.81 -8.66 18.17
C ILE A 39 -16.98 -7.75 18.59
N ASP A 40 -17.39 -7.80 19.85
CA ASP A 40 -18.48 -7.00 20.42
C ASP A 40 -18.20 -5.48 20.48
N ASN A 41 -16.94 -5.07 20.35
CA ASN A 41 -16.59 -3.66 20.44
C ASN A 41 -16.73 -2.98 19.06
N TRP A 42 -17.43 -1.86 19.00
CA TRP A 42 -17.53 -1.05 17.76
C TRP A 42 -16.20 -0.35 17.37
N LYS A 43 -15.31 -0.16 18.35
CA LYS A 43 -14.00 0.51 18.20
C LYS A 43 -13.11 -0.08 17.09
N PRO A 44 -12.87 -1.41 17.03
CA PRO A 44 -12.06 -2.01 15.97
C PRO A 44 -12.62 -1.75 14.57
N TYR A 45 -13.94 -1.71 14.39
CA TYR A 45 -14.56 -1.40 13.10
C TYR A 45 -14.29 0.04 12.66
N ALA A 46 -14.37 1.01 13.59
CA ALA A 46 -14.07 2.41 13.29
C ALA A 46 -12.58 2.62 12.93
N ILE A 47 -11.67 1.97 13.65
CA ILE A 47 -10.22 2.01 13.35
C ILE A 47 -9.94 1.41 11.97
N MET A 48 -10.56 0.26 11.66
CA MET A 48 -10.43 -0.39 10.36
C MET A 48 -10.93 0.51 9.21
N ALA A 49 -12.07 1.17 9.39
CA ALA A 49 -12.63 2.08 8.40
C ALA A 49 -11.70 3.28 8.14
N MET A 50 -11.15 3.90 9.19
CA MET A 50 -10.18 5.00 9.05
C MET A 50 -8.88 4.53 8.39
N TYR A 51 -8.40 3.34 8.74
CA TYR A 51 -7.20 2.76 8.15
C TYR A 51 -7.37 2.52 6.64
N LEU A 52 -8.45 1.87 6.22
CA LEU A 52 -8.76 1.61 4.80
C LEU A 52 -8.92 2.92 4.01
N PHE A 53 -9.51 3.95 4.62
CA PHE A 53 -9.60 5.27 4.02
C PHE A 53 -8.21 5.87 3.79
N ALA A 54 -7.36 5.90 4.82
CA ALA A 54 -6.00 6.43 4.72
C ALA A 54 -5.12 5.64 3.73
N GLU A 55 -5.26 4.32 3.69
CA GLU A 55 -4.54 3.43 2.77
C GLU A 55 -4.84 3.78 1.30
N ARG A 56 -6.11 4.08 0.99
CA ARG A 56 -6.52 4.46 -0.37
C ARG A 56 -5.81 5.73 -0.86
N PHE A 57 -5.61 6.72 0.01
CA PHE A 57 -4.87 7.94 -0.35
C PHE A 57 -3.37 7.69 -0.51
N HIS A 58 -2.75 7.00 0.46
CA HIS A 58 -1.31 6.68 0.39
C HIS A 58 -0.94 5.87 -0.84
N TYR A 59 -1.81 4.92 -1.22
CA TYR A 59 -1.57 4.09 -2.38
C TYR A 59 -1.54 4.90 -3.68
N ASN A 60 -2.49 5.79 -3.87
CA ASN A 60 -2.58 6.62 -5.08
C ASN A 60 -1.35 7.53 -5.20
N VAL A 61 -0.90 8.11 -4.08
CA VAL A 61 0.31 8.94 -4.04
C VAL A 61 1.56 8.12 -4.33
N GLY A 62 1.71 6.96 -3.68
CA GLY A 62 2.84 6.06 -3.91
C GLY A 62 2.91 5.56 -5.35
N TYR A 63 1.77 5.24 -5.96
CA TYR A 63 1.69 4.84 -7.36
C TYR A 63 2.07 5.99 -8.30
N ALA A 64 1.57 7.20 -8.06
CA ALA A 64 1.92 8.37 -8.86
C ALA A 64 3.43 8.66 -8.83
N VAL A 65 4.04 8.62 -7.64
CA VAL A 65 5.50 8.79 -7.48
C VAL A 65 6.27 7.65 -8.16
N GLY A 66 5.83 6.40 -8.03
CA GLY A 66 6.45 5.26 -8.69
C GLY A 66 6.37 5.34 -10.23
N TYR A 67 5.21 5.75 -10.75
CA TYR A 67 4.97 5.93 -12.17
C TYR A 67 5.87 7.02 -12.76
N CYS A 68 5.83 8.23 -12.19
CA CYS A 68 6.62 9.35 -12.70
C CYS A 68 8.13 9.13 -12.55
N LYS A 69 8.59 8.38 -11.54
CA LYS A 69 10.00 7.96 -11.41
C LYS A 69 10.43 7.00 -12.53
N ARG A 70 9.50 6.16 -13.02
CA ARG A 70 9.74 5.27 -14.15
C ARG A 70 9.80 6.04 -15.47
N GLU A 71 8.94 7.02 -15.65
CA GLU A 71 8.88 7.87 -16.85
C GLU A 71 9.94 8.99 -16.87
N GLY A 72 10.72 9.16 -15.78
CA GLY A 72 11.77 10.18 -15.70
C GLY A 72 11.24 11.61 -15.56
N ILE A 73 10.00 11.77 -15.11
CA ILE A 73 9.37 13.08 -14.90
C ILE A 73 9.95 13.68 -13.61
N ALA A 74 10.53 14.87 -13.70
CA ALA A 74 11.05 15.60 -12.54
C ALA A 74 9.89 16.07 -11.66
N PHE A 75 9.97 15.78 -10.36
CA PHE A 75 9.02 16.28 -9.37
C PHE A 75 9.64 17.49 -8.69
N GLU A 76 9.15 18.69 -9.01
CA GLU A 76 9.37 19.84 -8.13
C GLU A 76 8.36 19.74 -6.99
N ILE A 77 8.83 19.35 -5.82
CA ILE A 77 8.05 19.49 -4.58
C ILE A 77 8.23 20.96 -4.19
N GLU A 78 7.28 21.80 -4.61
CA GLU A 78 7.16 23.14 -4.03
C GLU A 78 6.84 22.96 -2.55
N LYS A 79 7.74 23.50 -1.71
CA LYS A 79 7.90 23.13 -0.30
C LYS A 79 7.22 24.12 0.62
#